data_AF-A0A538DXY8-F1
#
_entry.id   AF-A0A538DXY8-F1
#
_cell.length_a   1.000
_cell.length_b   1.000
_cell.length_c   1.000
_cell.angle_alpha   90.00
_cell.angle_beta   90.00
_cell.angle_gamma   90.00
#
_symmetry.space_group_name_H-M   'P 1'
#
loop_
_entity.id
_entity.type
_entity.pdbx_description
1 polymer ?
#
loop_
_entity_poly.entity_id
_entity_poly.type
_entity_poly.pdbx_seq_one_letter_code
_entity_poly.pdbx_strand_id
1 'polypeptide(L)'
;HQIDRGELPATTHSARFWDLAATEPSAASPDPDYTVGVRLDLDERTGSFYLTDLVRVRIPPGAVEQLVAATAKRDGKGVRIIIEQEPGAAGSTVIGRYKRHVLRGYNVRGVRATGAKAVRASSAAAAAENGLITIVRGRNTNDFLDEICAFPHAAHDDCVDALAGAHQSLTHTPRPASFHVPRGNIYDIAEQAQRRTGSARSRLETTRRHRHHEQAADLAAAIGTSLYDPTARQL
;
A
#
# COMPACT_ATOMS: atom_id res chain seq x y z
N HIS A 1 -19.14 -9.45 -22.02
CA HIS A 1 -19.85 -8.25 -22.54
C HIS A 1 -18.83 -7.20 -22.96
N GLN A 2 -19.01 -6.54 -24.12
CA GLN A 2 -18.09 -5.50 -24.63
C GLN A 2 -18.80 -4.18 -24.91
N ILE A 3 -18.15 -3.06 -24.57
CA ILE A 3 -18.64 -1.68 -24.80
C ILE A 3 -17.59 -0.83 -25.49
N ASP A 4 -17.99 0.30 -26.05
CA ASP A 4 -17.08 1.33 -26.54
C ASP A 4 -16.63 2.27 -25.42
N ARG A 5 -15.46 2.90 -25.58
CA ARG A 5 -14.87 3.76 -24.56
C ARG A 5 -15.75 4.96 -24.18
N GLY A 6 -16.61 5.44 -25.08
CA GLY A 6 -17.55 6.52 -24.83
C GLY A 6 -18.70 6.14 -23.88
N GLU A 7 -18.91 4.85 -23.63
CA GLU A 7 -19.94 4.31 -22.74
C GLU A 7 -19.44 4.15 -21.30
N LEU A 8 -18.19 4.53 -21.01
CA LEU A 8 -17.63 4.46 -19.66
C LEU A 8 -18.31 5.47 -18.72
N PRO A 9 -18.53 5.10 -17.44
CA PRO A 9 -19.02 6.04 -16.44
C PRO A 9 -18.02 7.19 -16.23
N ALA A 10 -18.56 8.37 -15.90
CA ALA A 10 -17.78 9.60 -15.80
C ALA A 10 -16.75 9.62 -14.66
N THR A 11 -17.01 8.88 -13.58
CA THR A 11 -16.14 8.82 -12.40
C THR A 11 -15.81 7.38 -12.06
N THR A 12 -14.53 7.03 -12.13
CA THR A 12 -14.03 5.69 -11.79
C THR A 12 -12.73 5.78 -10.99
N HIS A 13 -12.43 4.72 -10.25
CA HIS A 13 -11.14 4.50 -9.63
C HIS A 13 -10.32 3.52 -10.46
N SER A 14 -9.18 3.99 -10.95
CA SER A 14 -8.36 3.26 -11.91
C SER A 14 -7.11 2.64 -11.29
N ALA A 15 -6.82 1.41 -11.70
CA ALA A 15 -5.56 0.74 -11.45
C ALA A 15 -5.01 0.13 -12.73
N ARG A 16 -3.70 0.28 -12.96
CA ARG A 16 -2.93 -0.50 -13.92
C ARG A 16 -2.02 -1.45 -13.19
N PHE A 17 -2.17 -2.73 -13.46
CA PHE A 17 -1.27 -3.77 -12.99
C PHE A 17 -0.33 -4.19 -14.11
N TRP A 18 0.95 -4.34 -13.79
CA TRP A 18 1.98 -4.84 -14.67
C TRP A 18 2.54 -6.15 -14.15
N ASP A 19 2.43 -7.18 -14.97
CA ASP A 19 3.23 -8.38 -14.92
C ASP A 19 4.37 -8.23 -15.95
N LEU A 20 5.62 -8.29 -15.48
CA LEU A 20 6.79 -7.95 -16.29
C LEU A 20 7.60 -9.21 -16.59
N ALA A 21 7.68 -9.57 -17.87
CA ALA A 21 8.55 -10.66 -18.31
C ALA A 21 10.02 -10.33 -18.01
N ALA A 22 10.75 -11.31 -17.49
CA ALA A 22 12.18 -11.19 -17.19
C ALA A 22 13.08 -11.56 -18.38
N THR A 23 12.57 -12.31 -19.35
CA THR A 23 13.34 -12.91 -20.45
C THR A 23 12.85 -12.44 -21.82
N GLU A 24 13.78 -12.36 -22.77
CA GLU A 24 13.51 -12.00 -24.16
C GLU A 24 13.36 -13.23 -25.05
N PRO A 25 12.59 -13.14 -26.15
CA PRO A 25 12.55 -14.20 -27.15
C PRO A 25 13.94 -14.37 -27.76
N SER A 26 14.42 -15.60 -27.80
CA SER A 26 15.70 -15.95 -28.42
C SER A 26 15.57 -17.27 -29.16
N ALA A 27 16.56 -17.62 -30.00
CA ALA A 27 16.58 -18.94 -30.64
C ALA A 27 16.58 -20.10 -29.62
N ALA A 28 17.08 -19.87 -28.40
CA ALA A 28 17.11 -20.86 -27.33
C ALA A 28 15.81 -20.88 -26.47
N SER A 29 15.05 -19.78 -26.46
CA SER A 29 13.77 -19.65 -25.78
C SER A 29 12.85 -18.80 -26.66
N PRO A 30 12.22 -19.39 -27.69
CA PRO A 30 11.44 -18.64 -28.66
C PRO A 30 10.10 -18.15 -28.10
N ASP A 31 9.68 -18.70 -26.96
CA ASP A 31 8.35 -18.51 -26.37
C ASP A 31 8.43 -18.12 -24.87
N PRO A 32 9.06 -16.98 -24.52
CA PRO A 32 9.13 -16.51 -23.14
C PRO A 32 7.80 -15.89 -22.68
N ASP A 33 7.67 -15.61 -21.39
CA ASP A 33 6.47 -14.99 -20.82
C ASP A 33 6.19 -13.60 -21.43
N TYR A 34 4.94 -13.17 -21.42
CA TYR A 34 4.57 -11.84 -21.91
C TYR A 34 4.76 -10.79 -20.83
N THR A 35 5.20 -9.60 -21.23
CA THR A 35 4.93 -8.41 -20.41
C THR A 35 3.48 -8.00 -20.64
N VAL A 36 2.69 -8.01 -19.57
CA VAL A 36 1.26 -7.68 -19.60
C VAL A 36 0.96 -6.49 -18.70
N GLY A 37 0.19 -5.55 -19.23
CA GLY A 37 -0.30 -4.39 -18.51
C GLY A 37 -1.82 -4.28 -18.62
N VAL A 38 -2.54 -4.67 -17.57
CA VAL A 38 -4.01 -4.56 -17.51
C VAL A 38 -4.41 -3.30 -16.79
N ARG A 39 -5.30 -2.50 -17.38
CA ARG A 39 -5.99 -1.41 -16.70
C ARG A 39 -7.44 -1.80 -16.41
N LEU A 40 -7.80 -1.72 -15.14
CA LEU A 40 -9.18 -1.79 -14.66
C LEU A 40 -9.60 -0.44 -14.08
N ASP A 41 -10.82 -0.06 -14.40
CA ASP A 41 -11.51 1.09 -13.83
C ASP A 41 -12.74 0.57 -13.04
N LEU A 42 -12.87 0.95 -11.78
CA LEU A 42 -13.99 0.58 -10.90
C LEU A 42 -14.97 1.76 -10.78
N ASP A 43 -16.23 1.53 -11.12
CA ASP A 43 -17.33 2.39 -10.70
C ASP A 43 -17.81 1.95 -9.30
N GLU A 44 -17.43 2.71 -8.27
CA GLU A 44 -17.78 2.40 -6.88
C GLU A 44 -19.30 2.47 -6.60
N ARG A 45 -20.09 3.18 -7.43
CA ARG A 45 -21.54 3.25 -7.24
C ARG A 45 -22.22 1.94 -7.61
N THR A 46 -21.77 1.31 -8.68
CA THR A 46 -22.39 0.09 -9.23
C THR A 46 -21.62 -1.16 -8.82
N GLY A 47 -20.36 -1.03 -8.41
CA GLY A 47 -19.45 -2.14 -8.21
C GLY A 47 -18.95 -2.77 -9.52
N SER A 48 -19.21 -2.13 -10.67
CA SER A 48 -18.79 -2.63 -11.98
C SER A 48 -17.33 -2.27 -12.28
N PHE A 49 -16.61 -3.24 -12.82
CA PHE A 49 -15.24 -3.12 -13.31
C PHE A 49 -15.23 -3.03 -14.83
N TYR A 50 -14.37 -2.17 -15.35
CA TYR A 50 -14.18 -1.98 -16.78
C TYR A 50 -12.72 -2.24 -17.14
N LEU A 51 -12.47 -3.23 -18.00
CA LEU A 51 -11.15 -3.45 -18.59
C LEU A 51 -10.96 -2.46 -19.72
N THR A 52 -10.23 -1.37 -19.45
CA THR A 52 -10.18 -0.20 -20.34
C THR A 52 -8.96 -0.15 -21.25
N ASP A 53 -7.92 -0.93 -20.95
CA ASP A 53 -6.76 -1.14 -21.82
C ASP A 53 -5.98 -2.40 -21.42
N LEU A 54 -5.47 -3.12 -22.43
CA LEU A 54 -4.62 -4.28 -22.26
C LEU A 54 -3.36 -4.16 -23.12
N VAL A 55 -2.22 -4.04 -22.46
CA VAL A 55 -0.90 -4.18 -23.10
C VAL A 55 -0.48 -5.63 -23.01
N ARG A 56 -0.05 -6.24 -24.11
CA ARG A 56 0.56 -7.57 -24.14
C ARG A 56 1.65 -7.57 -25.18
N VAL A 57 2.90 -7.76 -24.76
CA VAL A 57 4.07 -7.67 -25.66
C VAL A 57 5.19 -8.65 -25.25
N ARG A 58 6.04 -8.98 -26.22
CA ARG A 58 7.33 -9.65 -26.01
C ARG A 58 8.43 -8.80 -26.64
N ILE A 59 9.10 -8.01 -25.82
CA ILE A 59 10.12 -7.06 -26.26
C ILE A 59 11.29 -7.03 -25.26
N PRO A 60 12.45 -6.50 -25.65
CA PRO A 60 13.59 -6.33 -24.75
C PRO A 60 13.27 -5.55 -23.47
N PRO A 61 13.85 -5.86 -22.29
CA PRO A 61 13.58 -5.16 -21.02
C PRO A 61 13.79 -3.65 -21.10
N GLY A 62 14.78 -3.19 -21.86
CA GLY A 62 15.00 -1.76 -22.10
C GLY A 62 13.82 -1.07 -22.82
N ALA A 63 13.15 -1.80 -23.72
CA ALA A 63 11.94 -1.33 -24.40
C ALA A 63 10.70 -1.44 -23.51
N VAL A 64 10.66 -2.41 -22.58
CA VAL A 64 9.60 -2.54 -21.57
C VAL A 64 9.52 -1.29 -20.69
N GLU A 65 10.64 -0.76 -20.17
CA GLU A 65 10.62 0.45 -19.34
C GLU A 65 10.03 1.66 -20.09
N GLN A 66 10.39 1.81 -21.36
CA GLN A 66 9.87 2.89 -22.22
C GLN A 66 8.36 2.72 -22.47
N LEU A 67 7.92 1.48 -22.72
CA LEU A 67 6.51 1.14 -22.89
C LEU A 67 5.70 1.45 -21.63
N VAL A 68 6.21 1.07 -20.46
CA VAL A 68 5.55 1.32 -19.17
C VAL A 68 5.46 2.83 -18.91
N ALA A 69 6.53 3.58 -19.14
CA ALA A 69 6.54 5.04 -18.98
C ALA A 69 5.56 5.74 -19.96
N ALA A 70 5.54 5.33 -21.22
CA ALA A 70 4.63 5.88 -22.24
C ALA A 70 3.17 5.55 -21.90
N THR A 71 2.91 4.34 -21.40
CA THR A 71 1.57 3.92 -20.96
C THR A 71 1.11 4.72 -19.75
N ALA A 72 1.98 4.91 -18.74
CA ALA A 72 1.69 5.76 -17.58
C ALA A 72 1.40 7.21 -17.98
N LYS A 73 2.12 7.74 -18.97
CA LYS A 73 1.86 9.08 -19.52
C LYS A 73 0.46 9.17 -20.14
N ARG A 74 0.04 8.16 -20.90
CA ARG A 74 -1.30 8.09 -21.50
C ARG A 74 -2.40 7.91 -20.45
N ASP A 75 -2.14 7.10 -19.43
CA ASP A 75 -3.09 6.84 -18.34
C ASP A 75 -3.34 8.07 -17.48
N GLY A 76 -2.32 8.90 -17.28
CA GLY A 76 -2.37 10.07 -16.43
C GLY A 76 -2.05 9.75 -14.96
N LYS A 77 -2.00 10.81 -14.14
CA LYS A 77 -1.52 10.74 -12.75
C LYS A 77 -2.53 10.14 -11.76
N GLY A 78 -3.81 10.11 -12.13
CA GLY A 78 -4.87 9.56 -11.28
C GLY A 78 -4.91 8.03 -11.22
N VAL A 79 -4.24 7.35 -12.16
CA VAL A 79 -4.19 5.89 -12.21
C VAL A 79 -3.14 5.38 -11.25
N ARG A 80 -3.53 4.44 -10.36
CA ARG A 80 -2.56 3.72 -9.55
C ARG A 80 -1.83 2.71 -10.43
N ILE A 81 -0.51 2.70 -10.37
CA ILE A 81 0.33 1.74 -11.08
C ILE A 81 0.84 0.72 -10.07
N ILE A 82 0.60 -0.54 -10.35
CA ILE A 82 1.03 -1.68 -9.56
C ILE A 82 1.94 -2.51 -10.44
N ILE A 83 3.07 -2.93 -9.89
CA ILE A 83 4.02 -3.79 -10.58
C ILE A 83 4.22 -5.02 -9.69
N GLU A 84 4.08 -6.20 -10.26
CA GLU A 84 4.40 -7.44 -9.57
C GLU A 84 5.88 -7.47 -9.18
N GLN A 85 6.13 -7.88 -7.95
CA GLN A 85 7.46 -7.98 -7.39
C GLN A 85 7.83 -9.43 -7.17
N GLU A 86 8.76 -9.90 -7.99
CA GLU A 86 9.44 -11.18 -7.80
C GLU A 86 10.08 -11.30 -6.41
N PRO A 87 10.08 -12.51 -5.82
CA PRO A 87 10.77 -12.77 -4.57
C PRO A 87 12.28 -12.48 -4.70
N GLY A 88 12.87 -12.01 -3.61
CA GLY A 88 14.31 -11.74 -3.53
C GLY A 88 14.74 -10.30 -3.85
N ALA A 89 16.07 -10.12 -3.94
CA ALA A 89 16.70 -8.81 -4.06
C ALA A 89 16.54 -8.19 -5.46
N ALA A 90 16.51 -9.03 -6.50
CA ALA A 90 16.32 -8.59 -7.88
C ALA A 90 14.97 -7.87 -8.07
N GLY A 91 13.86 -8.50 -7.65
CA GLY A 91 12.54 -7.88 -7.70
C GLY A 91 12.46 -6.56 -6.93
N SER A 92 13.05 -6.51 -5.73
CA SER A 92 13.11 -5.26 -4.93
C SER A 92 13.88 -4.14 -5.65
N THR A 93 14.95 -4.49 -6.36
CA THR A 93 15.75 -3.56 -7.15
C THR A 93 14.98 -3.03 -8.35
N VAL A 94 14.28 -3.91 -9.08
CA VAL A 94 13.42 -3.55 -10.22
C VAL A 94 12.34 -2.56 -9.78
N ILE A 95 11.58 -2.87 -8.72
CA ILE A 95 10.57 -1.96 -8.17
C ILE A 95 11.18 -0.61 -7.76
N GLY A 96 12.35 -0.63 -7.11
CA GLY A 96 13.06 0.58 -6.74
C GLY A 96 13.44 1.45 -7.96
N ARG A 97 13.88 0.82 -9.04
CA ARG A 97 14.22 1.48 -10.30
C ARG A 97 13.00 2.13 -10.95
N TYR A 98 11.89 1.40 -11.04
CA TYR A 98 10.63 1.95 -11.58
C TYR A 98 10.15 3.16 -10.80
N LYS A 99 10.14 3.09 -9.46
CA LYS A 99 9.70 4.20 -8.60
C LYS A 99 10.58 5.44 -8.72
N ARG A 100 11.91 5.28 -8.78
CA ARG A 100 12.86 6.41 -8.74
C ARG A 100 13.11 7.04 -10.11
N HIS A 101 13.14 6.24 -11.17
CA HIS A 101 13.66 6.67 -12.48
C HIS A 101 12.62 6.62 -13.60
N VAL A 102 11.81 5.55 -13.68
CA VAL A 102 10.89 5.35 -14.81
C VAL A 102 9.56 6.08 -14.62
N LEU A 103 9.00 5.97 -13.41
CA LEU A 103 7.64 6.41 -13.09
C LEU A 103 7.64 7.50 -12.00
N ARG A 104 8.64 8.38 -12.03
CA ARG A 104 8.77 9.45 -11.04
C ARG A 104 7.52 10.34 -11.04
N GLY A 105 6.96 10.55 -9.84
CA GLY A 105 5.76 11.35 -9.63
C GLY A 105 4.46 10.67 -10.08
N TYR A 106 4.45 9.36 -10.32
CA TYR A 106 3.22 8.57 -10.45
C TYR A 106 2.94 7.81 -9.15
N ASN A 107 1.68 7.38 -8.94
CA ASN A 107 1.31 6.54 -7.80
C ASN A 107 1.70 5.09 -8.07
N VAL A 108 2.95 4.72 -7.76
CA VAL A 108 3.50 3.39 -8.08
C VAL A 108 3.69 2.54 -6.82
N ARG A 109 3.26 1.28 -6.86
CA ARG A 109 3.48 0.29 -5.82
C ARG A 109 4.03 -1.00 -6.41
N GLY A 110 4.94 -1.63 -5.67
CA GLY A 110 5.34 -3.01 -5.94
C GLY A 110 4.58 -3.92 -4.99
N VAL A 111 4.06 -5.04 -5.49
CA VAL A 111 3.33 -6.01 -4.67
C VAL A 111 3.91 -7.39 -4.91
N ARG A 112 4.11 -8.15 -3.84
CA ARG A 112 4.53 -9.55 -3.96
C ARG A 112 3.28 -10.41 -4.17
N ALA A 113 3.33 -11.35 -5.09
CA ALA A 113 2.31 -12.40 -5.12
C ALA A 113 2.35 -13.18 -3.81
N THR A 114 1.17 -13.36 -3.22
CA THR A 114 0.97 -14.19 -2.02
C THR A 114 -0.18 -15.15 -2.28
N GLY A 115 0.04 -16.43 -1.96
CA GLY A 115 -0.94 -17.50 -2.22
C GLY A 115 -0.85 -18.08 -3.63
N ALA A 116 -1.58 -19.16 -3.86
CA ALA A 116 -1.60 -19.84 -5.15
C ALA A 116 -2.28 -18.98 -6.23
N LYS A 117 -1.73 -19.00 -7.45
CA LYS A 117 -2.21 -18.24 -8.62
C LYS A 117 -3.71 -18.43 -8.89
N ALA A 118 -4.19 -19.67 -8.89
CA ALA A 118 -5.61 -19.99 -9.06
C ALA A 118 -6.50 -19.32 -8.00
N VAL A 119 -6.02 -19.21 -6.76
CA VAL A 119 -6.75 -18.53 -5.68
C VAL A 119 -6.78 -17.03 -5.91
N ARG A 120 -5.67 -16.42 -6.38
CA ARG A 120 -5.65 -15.00 -6.75
C ARG A 120 -6.64 -14.67 -7.87
N ALA A 121 -6.70 -15.53 -8.89
CA ALA A 121 -7.61 -15.37 -10.03
C ALA A 121 -9.10 -15.58 -9.66
N SER A 122 -9.39 -16.39 -8.64
CA SER A 122 -10.77 -16.75 -8.25
C SER A 122 -11.68 -15.55 -7.98
N SER A 123 -11.15 -14.47 -7.39
CA SER A 123 -11.92 -13.27 -7.10
C SER A 123 -12.31 -12.51 -8.37
N ALA A 124 -11.40 -12.40 -9.34
CA ALA A 124 -11.70 -11.77 -10.63
C ALA A 124 -12.65 -12.65 -11.47
N ALA A 125 -12.48 -13.98 -11.43
CA ALA A 125 -13.38 -14.93 -12.09
C ALA A 125 -14.81 -14.81 -11.55
N ALA A 126 -14.98 -14.82 -10.22
CA ALA A 126 -16.29 -14.64 -9.59
C ALA A 126 -16.94 -13.29 -9.95
N ALA A 127 -16.15 -12.22 -10.05
CA ALA A 127 -16.67 -10.92 -10.52
C ALA A 127 -17.12 -10.98 -11.99
N ALA A 128 -16.36 -11.66 -12.86
CA ALA A 128 -16.74 -11.86 -14.25
C ALA A 128 -18.01 -12.71 -14.41
N GLU A 129 -18.13 -13.82 -13.68
CA GLU A 129 -19.31 -14.70 -13.67
C GLU A 129 -20.58 -13.97 -13.24
N ASN A 130 -20.47 -13.06 -12.27
CA ASN A 130 -21.57 -12.20 -11.83
C ASN A 130 -21.86 -11.02 -12.77
N GLY A 131 -21.20 -10.95 -13.93
CA GLY A 131 -21.39 -9.87 -14.91
C GLY A 131 -20.83 -8.52 -14.48
N LEU A 132 -19.96 -8.47 -13.46
CA LEU A 132 -19.39 -7.22 -12.94
C LEU A 132 -18.20 -6.74 -13.77
N ILE A 133 -17.58 -7.59 -14.59
CA ILE A 133 -16.47 -7.19 -15.47
C ILE A 133 -16.99 -6.98 -16.89
N THR A 134 -16.86 -5.75 -17.38
CA THR A 134 -17.12 -5.39 -18.77
C THR A 134 -15.81 -5.04 -19.48
N ILE A 135 -15.63 -5.52 -20.71
CA ILE A 135 -14.44 -5.22 -21.51
C ILE A 135 -14.73 -4.02 -22.39
N VAL A 136 -13.86 -3.02 -22.37
CA VAL A 136 -13.92 -1.94 -23.36
C VAL A 136 -13.16 -2.38 -24.59
N ARG A 137 -13.75 -2.21 -25.78
CA ARG A 137 -13.12 -2.58 -27.04
C ARG A 137 -11.76 -1.91 -27.17
N GLY A 138 -10.73 -2.70 -27.50
CA GLY A 138 -9.36 -2.22 -27.55
C GLY A 138 -8.39 -3.24 -28.13
N ARG A 139 -7.09 -2.94 -27.99
CA ARG A 139 -6.01 -3.84 -28.41
C ARG A 139 -5.99 -5.13 -27.57
N ASN A 140 -5.51 -6.21 -28.16
CA ASN A 140 -5.27 -7.51 -27.52
C ASN A 140 -6.51 -8.16 -26.87
N THR A 141 -7.73 -7.65 -27.15
CA THR A 141 -8.96 -8.18 -26.55
C THR A 141 -9.23 -9.63 -26.96
N ASN A 142 -8.92 -10.01 -28.21
CA ASN A 142 -9.11 -11.38 -28.66
C ASN A 142 -8.14 -12.33 -27.97
N ASP A 143 -6.83 -12.01 -27.96
CA ASP A 143 -5.80 -12.81 -27.27
C ASP A 143 -6.14 -13.02 -25.78
N PHE A 144 -6.67 -11.99 -25.14
CA PHE A 144 -7.14 -12.05 -23.76
C PHE A 144 -8.32 -13.00 -23.55
N LEU A 145 -9.31 -12.93 -24.43
CA LEU A 145 -10.48 -13.80 -24.36
C LEU A 145 -10.07 -15.26 -24.60
N ASP A 146 -9.19 -15.50 -25.57
CA ASP A 146 -8.66 -16.83 -25.85
C ASP A 146 -7.92 -17.40 -24.63
N GLU A 147 -7.06 -16.59 -23.99
CA GLU A 147 -6.32 -16.98 -22.79
C GLU A 147 -7.24 -17.29 -21.60
N ILE A 148 -8.21 -16.42 -21.32
CA ILE A 148 -9.17 -16.63 -20.20
C ILE A 148 -10.05 -17.85 -20.45
N CYS A 149 -10.52 -18.08 -21.67
CA CYS A 149 -11.36 -19.25 -21.98
C CYS A 149 -10.58 -20.56 -21.86
N ALA A 150 -9.26 -20.53 -22.06
CA ALA A 150 -8.40 -21.70 -21.95
C ALA A 150 -7.84 -21.95 -20.53
N PHE A 151 -7.90 -20.96 -19.62
CA PHE A 151 -7.42 -21.10 -18.25
C PHE A 151 -8.21 -22.17 -17.45
N PRO A 152 -7.57 -23.03 -16.64
CA PRO A 152 -6.17 -23.03 -16.22
C PRO A 152 -5.23 -23.85 -17.13
N HIS A 153 -5.68 -24.27 -18.31
CA HIS A 153 -4.95 -25.15 -19.22
C HIS A 153 -4.26 -24.41 -20.38
N ALA A 154 -4.33 -23.07 -20.38
CA ALA A 154 -3.66 -22.23 -21.36
C ALA A 154 -2.13 -22.37 -21.26
N ALA A 155 -1.44 -22.18 -22.39
CA ALA A 155 0.03 -22.18 -22.43
C ALA A 155 0.65 -21.00 -21.68
N HIS A 156 -0.10 -19.90 -21.56
CA HIS A 156 0.28 -18.70 -20.83
C HIS A 156 -0.90 -18.25 -19.97
N ASP A 157 -0.59 -17.57 -18.88
CA ASP A 157 -1.57 -17.10 -17.90
C ASP A 157 -1.21 -15.71 -17.35
N ASP A 158 -0.39 -14.96 -18.11
CA ASP A 158 0.09 -13.61 -17.80
C ASP A 158 -1.07 -12.59 -17.78
N CYS A 159 -2.05 -12.73 -18.67
CA CYS A 159 -3.21 -11.84 -18.69
C CYS A 159 -4.17 -12.12 -17.53
N VAL A 160 -4.33 -13.40 -17.18
CA VAL A 160 -5.10 -13.80 -15.99
C VAL A 160 -4.46 -13.23 -14.73
N ASP A 161 -3.14 -13.30 -14.62
CA ASP A 161 -2.40 -12.75 -13.49
C ASP A 161 -2.52 -11.23 -13.38
N ALA A 162 -2.31 -10.54 -14.50
CA ALA A 162 -2.44 -9.08 -14.52
C ALA A 162 -3.87 -8.62 -14.20
N LEU A 163 -4.90 -9.33 -14.68
CA LEU A 163 -6.30 -9.05 -14.35
C LEU A 163 -6.57 -9.26 -12.86
N ALA A 164 -6.13 -10.39 -12.31
CA ALA A 164 -6.30 -10.71 -10.90
C ALA A 164 -5.62 -9.66 -10.01
N GLY A 165 -4.39 -9.28 -10.35
CA GLY A 165 -3.63 -8.25 -9.65
C GLY A 165 -4.29 -6.87 -9.72
N ALA A 166 -4.81 -6.47 -10.88
CA ALA A 166 -5.56 -5.22 -11.03
C ALA A 166 -6.85 -5.22 -10.19
N HIS A 167 -7.62 -6.31 -10.23
CA HIS A 167 -8.86 -6.46 -9.48
C HIS A 167 -8.61 -6.42 -7.96
N GLN A 168 -7.60 -7.17 -7.49
CA GLN A 168 -7.20 -7.17 -6.09
C GLN A 168 -6.76 -5.77 -5.64
N SER A 169 -6.01 -5.06 -6.48
CA SER A 169 -5.52 -3.71 -6.18
C SER A 169 -6.65 -2.69 -6.00
N LEU A 170 -7.79 -2.86 -6.66
CA LEU A 170 -8.95 -1.99 -6.52
C LEU A 170 -9.79 -2.38 -5.29
N THR A 171 -10.03 -3.68 -5.08
CA THR A 171 -10.89 -4.19 -4.00
C THR A 171 -10.25 -4.15 -2.62
N HIS A 172 -8.93 -4.31 -2.51
CA HIS A 172 -8.21 -4.39 -1.23
C HIS A 172 -7.56 -3.06 -0.83
N THR A 173 -7.97 -1.95 -1.43
CA THR A 173 -7.44 -0.64 -1.01
C THR A 173 -8.06 -0.25 0.34
N PRO A 174 -7.28 -0.06 1.42
CA PRO A 174 -7.81 0.62 2.59
C PRO A 174 -8.19 2.05 2.18
N ARG A 175 -9.43 2.46 2.52
CA ARG A 175 -9.93 3.83 2.29
C ARG A 175 -8.83 4.85 2.64
N PRO A 176 -8.69 5.96 1.87
CA PRO A 176 -7.69 6.96 2.17
C PRO A 176 -7.80 7.32 3.65
N ALA A 177 -6.70 7.16 4.38
CA ALA A 177 -6.66 7.52 5.78
C ALA A 177 -7.06 8.99 5.88
N SER A 178 -8.20 9.25 6.51
CA SER A 178 -8.59 10.58 6.91
C SER A 178 -7.56 11.04 7.94
N PHE A 179 -6.58 11.84 7.52
CA PHE A 179 -5.74 12.56 8.44
C PHE A 179 -6.57 13.70 9.02
N HIS A 180 -7.09 13.50 10.23
CA HIS A 180 -7.60 14.61 11.02
C HIS A 180 -6.40 15.47 11.42
N VAL A 181 -6.23 16.61 10.76
CA VAL A 181 -5.35 17.67 11.24
C VAL A 181 -6.14 18.42 12.31
N PRO A 182 -5.78 18.34 13.60
CA PRO A 182 -6.45 19.13 14.63
C PRO A 182 -6.31 20.60 14.25
N ARG A 183 -7.43 21.31 14.12
CA ARG A 183 -7.40 22.76 14.01
C ARG A 183 -7.12 23.31 15.40
N GLY A 184 -5.86 23.63 15.64
CA GLY A 184 -5.36 24.24 16.87
C GLY A 184 -3.91 24.63 16.69
N ASN A 185 -3.53 25.77 17.26
CA ASN A 185 -2.15 26.23 17.21
C ASN A 185 -1.27 25.21 17.95
N ILE A 186 -0.24 24.66 17.29
CA ILE A 186 0.60 23.58 17.85
C ILE A 186 1.21 23.98 19.22
N TYR A 187 1.39 25.28 19.43
CA TYR A 187 1.89 25.84 20.68
C TYR A 187 0.91 25.68 21.87
N ASP A 188 -0.41 25.76 21.64
CA ASP A 188 -1.41 25.69 22.72
C ASP A 188 -1.51 24.26 23.31
N ILE A 189 -1.29 23.24 22.48
CA ILE A 189 -1.35 21.83 22.88
C ILE A 189 -0.17 21.48 23.79
N ALA A 190 1.01 22.01 23.48
CA ALA A 190 2.21 21.84 24.30
C ALA A 190 2.08 22.53 25.66
N GLU A 191 1.50 23.75 25.69
CA GLU A 191 1.28 24.50 26.92
C GLU A 191 0.25 23.81 27.84
N GLN A 192 -0.84 23.28 27.28
CA GLN A 192 -1.84 22.53 28.04
C GLN A 192 -1.31 21.18 28.57
N ALA A 193 -0.43 20.51 27.80
CA ALA A 193 0.23 19.29 28.24
C ALA A 193 1.23 19.54 29.40
N GLN A 194 1.94 20.67 29.38
CA GLN A 194 2.82 21.09 30.47
C GLN A 194 2.04 21.48 31.74
N ARG A 195 0.90 22.18 31.60
CA ARG A 195 0.02 22.52 32.73
C ARG A 195 -0.57 21.27 33.42
N ARG A 196 -0.86 20.22 32.66
CA ARG A 196 -1.33 18.92 33.19
C ARG A 196 -0.24 18.14 33.94
N THR A 197 1.01 18.22 33.49
CA THR A 197 2.15 17.51 34.12
C THR A 197 2.74 18.26 35.32
N GLY A 198 2.59 19.58 35.40
CA GLY A 198 3.01 20.38 36.56
C GLY A 198 2.27 20.07 37.86
N SER A 199 0.97 19.72 37.78
CA SER A 199 0.14 19.35 38.95
C SER A 199 0.54 18.01 39.59
N ALA A 200 1.10 17.09 38.81
CA ALA A 200 1.56 15.79 39.31
C ALA A 200 2.94 15.88 40.00
N ARG A 201 3.84 16.76 39.51
CA ARG A 201 5.14 16.99 40.14
C ARG A 201 5.05 17.66 41.51
N SER A 202 4.16 18.64 41.70
CA SER A 202 4.02 19.28 43.01
C SER A 202 3.43 18.33 44.07
N ARG A 203 2.51 17.42 43.68
CA ARG A 203 2.00 16.38 44.60
C ARG A 203 3.06 15.36 45.02
N LEU A 204 3.98 14.99 44.12
CA LEU A 204 5.06 14.05 44.42
C LEU A 204 6.13 14.65 45.36
N GLU A 205 6.45 15.94 45.23
CA GLU A 205 7.42 16.61 46.12
C GLU A 205 6.88 16.81 47.54
N THR A 206 5.60 17.16 47.71
CA THR A 206 4.97 17.26 49.04
C THR A 206 4.91 15.91 49.75
N THR A 207 4.67 14.83 48.99
CA THR A 207 4.59 13.46 49.55
C THR A 207 5.98 12.87 49.88
N ARG A 208 7.04 13.37 49.22
CA ARG A 208 8.44 12.95 49.47
C ARG A 208 9.06 13.68 50.67
N ARG A 209 8.65 14.93 50.94
CA ARG A 209 9.07 15.68 52.14
C ARG A 209 8.48 15.16 53.44
N HIS A 210 7.25 14.62 53.43
CA HIS A 210 6.67 14.03 54.65
C HIS A 210 7.31 12.68 55.04
N ARG A 211 7.73 11.86 54.07
CA ARG A 211 8.36 10.55 54.35
C ARG A 211 9.81 10.61 54.83
N HIS A 212 10.54 11.68 54.53
CA HIS A 212 11.90 11.86 55.02
C HIS A 212 11.99 12.36 56.48
N HIS A 213 10.93 12.99 57.02
CA HIS A 213 10.90 13.42 58.43
C HIS A 213 10.55 12.28 59.39
N GLU A 214 9.67 11.35 59.01
CA GLU A 214 9.28 10.21 59.86
C GLU A 214 10.41 9.16 59.96
N GLN A 215 11.15 8.91 58.88
CA GLN A 215 12.26 7.93 58.89
C GLN A 215 13.53 8.44 59.61
N ALA A 216 13.70 9.76 59.76
CA ALA A 216 14.82 10.33 60.52
C ALA A 216 14.58 10.28 62.05
N ALA A 217 13.32 10.33 62.49
CA ALA A 217 12.96 10.19 63.91
C ALA A 217 13.05 8.75 64.40
N ASP A 218 12.64 7.78 63.58
CA ASP A 218 12.70 6.35 63.91
C ASP A 218 14.15 5.80 63.93
N LEU A 219 15.05 6.36 63.10
CA LEU A 219 16.46 5.98 63.10
C LEU A 219 17.23 6.53 64.32
N ALA A 220 16.83 7.68 64.87
CA ALA A 220 17.44 8.27 66.06
C ALA A 220 17.04 7.54 67.38
N ALA A 221 15.86 6.92 67.41
CA ALA A 221 15.39 6.14 68.57
C ALA A 221 16.05 4.75 68.69
N ALA A 222 16.63 4.21 67.61
CA ALA A 222 17.20 2.86 67.56
C ALA A 222 18.68 2.76 67.97
N ILE A 223 19.41 3.89 68.13
CA ILE A 223 20.88 3.90 68.35
C ILE A 223 21.33 4.50 69.70
N GLY A 224 20.42 4.69 70.65
CA GLY A 224 20.78 4.98 72.05
C GLY A 224 21.75 6.17 72.25
N THR A 225 21.71 7.17 71.38
CA THR A 225 22.53 8.38 71.49
C THR A 225 21.63 9.59 71.77
N SER A 226 21.56 9.94 73.05
CA SER A 226 20.95 11.16 73.56
C SER A 226 21.78 12.37 73.12
N LEU A 227 21.47 12.97 71.97
CA LEU A 227 21.81 14.37 71.64
C LEU A 227 20.78 14.96 70.67
N TYR A 228 19.51 15.01 71.11
CA TYR A 228 18.59 16.02 70.57
C TYR A 228 17.69 16.52 71.71
N ASP A 229 18.00 17.73 72.20
CA ASP A 229 17.08 18.52 73.02
C ASP A 229 16.36 19.52 72.10
N PRO A 230 15.07 19.34 71.80
CA PRO A 230 14.29 20.27 71.00
C PRO A 230 13.94 21.59 71.69
N THR A 231 14.48 21.88 72.89
CA THR A 231 14.19 23.13 73.63
C THR A 231 15.33 24.14 73.72
N ALA A 232 16.46 23.94 73.04
CA ALA A 232 17.49 24.98 72.89
C ALA A 232 17.04 26.09 71.90
N ARG A 233 16.17 26.98 72.38
CA ARG A 233 15.86 28.27 71.78
C ARG A 233 17.06 29.23 71.92
N GLN A 234 17.30 29.99 70.84
CA GLN A 234 17.86 31.35 70.80
C GLN A 234 19.19 31.60 71.54
N LEU A 235 20.28 31.69 70.77
CA LEU A 235 21.04 32.93 70.48
C LEU A 235 22.06 32.66 69.37
#